data_AF-A0A916HMQ7-F1
#
_entry.id   AF-A0A916HMQ7-F1
#
_cell.length_a   1.000
_cell.length_b   1.000
_cell.length_c   1.000
_cell.angle_alpha   90.00
_cell.angle_beta   90.00
_cell.angle_gamma   90.00
#
_symmetry.space_group_name_H-M   'P 1'
#
loop_
_entity.id
_entity.type
_entity.pdbx_description
1 polymer ?
#
loop_
_entity_poly.entity_id
_entity_poly.type
_entity_poly.pdbx_seq_one_letter_code
_entity_poly.pdbx_strand_id
1 'polypeptide(L)'
;MKLNSARKVWIARIIAWVILGVLSCGIIFVTTFMLGPSFFAIPGLNDKIAVALYCPGAESASVEEGTSTPTTTSPSGVYGHTVEVTCTFADGSTRVIRNEEFALASIGGVFGLGGLCGVGISIPLMVAPFFLIRRKREN
;
A
#
# COMPACT_ATOMS: atom_id res chain seq x y z
N MET A 1 30.50 27.20 31.53
CA MET A 1 29.13 26.64 31.54
C MET A 1 28.63 26.42 30.11
N LYS A 2 28.81 25.24 29.50
CA LYS A 2 28.28 24.92 28.15
C LYS A 2 27.48 23.61 28.08
N LEU A 3 27.70 22.67 29.02
CA LEU A 3 27.04 21.36 29.04
C LEU A 3 25.51 21.44 29.23
N ASN A 4 25.01 22.40 30.03
CA ASN A 4 23.58 22.51 30.31
C ASN A 4 22.77 23.02 29.09
N SER A 5 23.40 23.77 28.19
CA SER A 5 22.81 24.19 26.92
C SER A 5 22.80 23.03 25.91
N ALA A 6 23.92 22.31 25.78
CA ALA A 6 24.03 21.16 24.88
C ALA A 6 23.02 20.05 25.22
N ARG A 7 22.83 19.73 26.50
CA ARG A 7 21.85 18.73 26.97
C ARG A 7 20.42 19.14 26.63
N LYS A 8 20.04 20.41 26.84
CA LYS A 8 18.71 20.95 26.52
C LYS A 8 18.42 20.91 25.01
N VAL A 9 19.41 21.25 24.18
CA VAL A 9 19.30 21.18 22.72
C VAL A 9 19.15 19.73 22.24
N TRP A 10 19.86 18.79 22.87
CA TRP A 10 19.75 17.38 22.52
C TRP A 10 18.37 16.81 22.88
N ILE A 11 17.85 17.13 24.08
CA ILE A 11 16.50 16.75 24.50
C ILE A 11 15.44 17.32 23.56
N ALA A 12 15.53 18.61 23.20
CA ALA A 12 14.59 19.22 22.26
C ALA A 12 14.59 18.54 20.89
N ARG A 13 15.76 18.08 20.42
CA ARG A 13 15.85 17.29 19.18
C ARG A 13 15.15 15.94 19.33
N ILE A 14 15.39 15.19 20.41
CA ILE A 14 14.69 13.91 20.63
C ILE A 14 13.18 14.12 20.60
N ILE A 15 12.67 15.13 21.32
CA ILE A 15 11.23 15.41 21.37
C ILE A 15 10.69 15.72 19.97
N ALA A 16 11.39 16.54 19.18
CA ALA A 16 11.00 16.81 17.80
C ALA A 16 10.97 15.54 16.93
N TRP A 17 11.96 14.65 17.10
CA TRP A 17 11.99 13.36 16.41
C TRP A 17 10.85 12.42 16.82
N VAL A 18 10.52 12.39 18.11
CA VAL A 18 9.38 11.58 18.61
C VAL A 18 8.07 12.11 18.02
N ILE A 19 7.86 13.43 18.02
CA ILE A 19 6.67 14.05 17.44
C ILE A 19 6.57 13.75 15.94
N LEU A 20 7.66 13.94 15.20
CA LEU A 20 7.71 13.62 13.77
C LEU A 20 7.50 12.13 13.49
N GLY A 21 8.03 11.26 14.35
CA GLY A 21 7.83 9.82 14.27
C GLY A 21 6.36 9.44 14.46
N VAL A 22 5.70 9.97 15.51
CA VAL A 22 4.27 9.74 15.75
C VAL A 22 3.42 10.26 14.58
N LEU A 23 3.75 11.44 14.06
CA LEU A 23 3.01 12.04 12.95
C LEU A 23 3.23 11.26 11.65
N SER A 24 4.45 10.77 11.40
CA SER A 24 4.79 9.86 10.29
C SER A 24 4.02 8.54 10.38
N CYS A 25 3.99 7.91 11.55
CA CYS A 25 3.20 6.69 11.77
C CYS A 25 1.70 6.94 11.56
N GLY A 26 1.18 8.08 12.02
CA GLY A 26 -0.20 8.49 11.78
C GLY A 26 -0.53 8.63 10.29
N ILE A 27 0.36 9.25 9.51
CA ILE A 27 0.20 9.36 8.05
C ILE A 27 0.16 7.99 7.40
N ILE A 28 1.14 7.12 7.69
CA ILE A 28 1.19 5.75 7.13
C ILE A 28 -0.08 4.97 7.47
N PHE A 29 -0.56 5.09 8.71
CA PHE A 29 -1.80 4.43 9.13
C PHE A 29 -3.01 4.95 8.34
N VAL A 30 -3.18 6.27 8.25
CA VAL A 30 -4.30 6.89 7.53
C VAL A 30 -4.27 6.54 6.05
N THR A 31 -3.11 6.60 5.39
CA THR A 31 -3.03 6.27 3.96
C THR A 31 -3.25 4.78 3.71
N THR A 32 -2.77 3.90 4.59
CA THR A 32 -3.00 2.46 4.47
C THR A 32 -4.49 2.12 4.60
N PHE A 33 -5.16 2.65 5.63
CA PHE A 33 -6.52 2.22 5.98
C PHE A 33 -7.64 3.09 5.42
N MET A 34 -7.37 4.33 5.01
CA MET A 34 -8.38 5.19 4.38
C MET A 34 -8.19 5.29 2.88
N LEU A 35 -6.93 5.46 2.43
CA LEU A 35 -6.61 5.62 1.01
C LEU A 35 -6.33 4.28 0.31
N GLY A 36 -5.90 3.25 1.04
CA GLY A 36 -5.80 1.89 0.51
C GLY A 36 -7.14 1.37 0.00
N PRO A 37 -8.21 1.36 0.81
CA PRO A 37 -9.52 0.87 0.36
C PRO A 37 -10.13 1.67 -0.80
N SER A 38 -9.83 2.95 -0.96
CA SER A 38 -10.36 3.73 -2.08
C SER A 38 -9.80 3.27 -3.43
N PHE A 39 -8.67 2.55 -3.44
CA PHE A 39 -8.14 1.95 -4.66
C PHE A 39 -8.98 0.78 -5.21
N PHE A 40 -9.85 0.17 -4.40
CA PHE A 40 -10.83 -0.81 -4.91
C PHE A 40 -11.83 -0.20 -5.90
N ALA A 41 -12.06 1.12 -5.84
CA ALA A 41 -12.96 1.79 -6.76
C ALA A 41 -12.37 1.99 -8.16
N ILE A 42 -11.07 1.71 -8.36
CA ILE A 42 -10.41 1.88 -9.65
C ILE A 42 -10.59 0.59 -10.48
N PRO A 43 -11.31 0.67 -11.63
CA PRO A 43 -11.57 -0.50 -12.45
C PRO A 43 -10.27 -1.09 -13.02
N GLY A 44 -10.13 -2.41 -12.95
CA GLY A 44 -8.97 -3.15 -13.48
C GLY A 44 -7.68 -3.01 -12.68
N LEU A 45 -7.66 -2.29 -11.55
CA LEU A 45 -6.46 -2.18 -10.71
C LEU A 45 -6.16 -3.50 -10.00
N ASN A 46 -7.19 -4.16 -9.47
CA ASN A 46 -7.04 -5.43 -8.75
C ASN A 46 -6.50 -6.54 -9.68
N ASP A 47 -6.95 -6.56 -10.93
CA ASP A 47 -6.46 -7.52 -11.94
C ASP A 47 -4.97 -7.31 -12.22
N LYS A 48 -4.56 -6.04 -12.41
CA LYS A 48 -3.15 -5.70 -12.59
C LYS A 48 -2.30 -6.06 -11.39
N ILE A 49 -2.80 -5.84 -10.18
CA ILE A 49 -2.12 -6.22 -8.94
C ILE A 49 -1.98 -7.75 -8.87
N ALA A 50 -3.04 -8.50 -9.11
CA ALA A 50 -3.03 -9.96 -9.05
C ALA A 50 -2.09 -10.56 -10.10
N VAL A 51 -2.14 -10.07 -11.35
CA VAL A 51 -1.23 -10.50 -12.43
C VAL A 51 0.21 -10.15 -12.08
N ALA A 52 0.49 -8.94 -11.59
CA ALA A 52 1.85 -8.55 -11.21
C ALA A 52 2.43 -9.41 -10.07
N LEU A 53 1.58 -9.89 -9.16
CA LEU A 53 2.00 -10.61 -7.96
C LEU A 53 2.15 -12.12 -8.21
N TYR A 54 1.25 -12.73 -8.99
CA TYR A 54 1.22 -14.18 -9.23
C TYR A 54 1.71 -14.60 -10.63
N CYS A 55 1.66 -13.71 -11.62
CA CYS A 55 2.07 -13.98 -13.00
C CYS A 55 3.06 -12.92 -13.52
N PRO A 56 4.23 -12.76 -12.88
CA PRO A 56 5.22 -11.80 -13.36
C PRO A 56 5.67 -12.18 -14.78
N GLY A 57 5.53 -11.25 -15.73
CA GLY A 57 5.95 -11.46 -17.12
C GLY A 57 4.92 -12.16 -18.03
N ALA A 58 3.64 -12.23 -17.64
CA ALA A 58 2.58 -12.62 -18.56
C ALA A 58 2.40 -11.57 -19.68
N GLU A 59 2.28 -12.01 -20.93
CA GLU A 59 2.04 -11.14 -22.08
C GLU A 59 0.57 -10.71 -22.17
N SER A 60 -0.33 -11.61 -21.78
CA SER A 60 -1.76 -11.33 -21.70
C SER A 60 -2.40 -11.98 -20.49
N ALA A 61 -3.48 -11.36 -20.00
CA ALA A 61 -4.32 -11.89 -18.96
C ALA A 61 -5.79 -11.77 -19.40
N SER A 62 -6.54 -12.86 -19.30
CA SER A 62 -7.98 -12.87 -19.50
C SER A 62 -8.66 -13.08 -18.16
N VAL A 63 -9.65 -12.24 -17.85
CA VAL A 63 -10.47 -12.35 -16.66
C VAL A 63 -11.77 -13.04 -17.05
N GLU A 64 -12.04 -14.21 -16.49
CA GLU A 64 -13.36 -14.82 -16.53
C GLU A 64 -14.05 -14.57 -15.19
N GLU A 65 -15.15 -13.81 -15.25
CA GLU A 65 -16.06 -13.65 -14.14
C GLU A 65 -17.09 -14.80 -14.19
N GLY A 66 -17.01 -15.71 -13.23
CA GLY A 66 -17.99 -16.76 -13.04
C GLY A 66 -19.30 -16.25 -12.41
N THR A 67 -20.28 -17.14 -12.33
CA THR A 67 -21.61 -16.83 -11.82
C THR A 67 -21.58 -16.33 -10.38
N SER A 68 -22.25 -15.19 -10.13
CA SER A 68 -22.48 -14.65 -8.80
C SER A 68 -23.34 -15.63 -8.01
N THR A 69 -22.73 -16.31 -7.05
CA THR A 69 -23.46 -17.23 -6.18
C THR A 69 -23.54 -16.63 -4.78
N PRO A 70 -24.67 -16.78 -4.08
CA PRO A 70 -24.79 -16.31 -2.72
C PRO A 70 -23.80 -17.09 -1.85
N THR A 71 -22.83 -16.40 -1.24
CA THR A 71 -21.84 -17.03 -0.33
C THR A 71 -22.45 -17.35 1.03
N THR A 72 -23.73 -17.05 1.24
CA THR A 72 -24.45 -17.32 2.48
C THR A 72 -25.86 -17.83 2.19
N THR A 73 -26.41 -18.66 3.07
CA THR A 73 -27.82 -19.10 3.03
C THR A 73 -28.83 -18.02 3.47
N SER A 74 -28.37 -16.81 3.83
CA SER A 74 -29.24 -15.70 4.21
C SER A 74 -29.77 -14.96 2.96
N PRO A 75 -31.07 -14.60 2.89
CA PRO A 75 -31.63 -13.78 1.80
C PRO A 75 -31.04 -12.36 1.72
N SER A 76 -30.31 -11.91 2.75
CA SER A 76 -29.52 -10.67 2.78
C SER A 76 -28.01 -10.91 2.64
N GLY A 77 -27.63 -12.10 2.16
CA GLY A 77 -26.26 -12.56 2.05
C GLY A 77 -25.38 -11.73 1.11
N VAL A 78 -24.09 -11.73 1.41
CA VAL A 78 -23.07 -11.26 0.47
C VAL A 78 -23.11 -12.16 -0.76
N TYR A 79 -23.08 -11.58 -1.95
CA TYR A 79 -22.92 -12.31 -3.20
C TYR A 79 -21.42 -12.45 -3.48
N GLY A 80 -20.95 -13.69 -3.60
CA GLY A 80 -19.59 -13.97 -4.02
C GLY A 80 -19.54 -14.05 -5.54
N HIS A 81 -18.70 -13.22 -6.16
CA HIS A 81 -18.31 -13.40 -7.55
C HIS A 81 -17.05 -14.26 -7.56
N THR A 82 -17.03 -15.31 -8.36
CA THR A 82 -15.81 -16.07 -8.61
C THR A 82 -15.07 -15.39 -9.75
N VAL A 83 -13.91 -14.80 -9.47
CA VAL A 83 -13.05 -14.24 -10.50
C VAL A 83 -11.90 -15.22 -10.72
N GLU A 84 -11.77 -15.73 -11.94
CA GLU A 84 -10.63 -16.53 -12.36
C GLU A 84 -9.83 -15.75 -13.40
N VAL A 85 -8.55 -15.51 -13.11
CA VAL A 85 -7.65 -14.80 -14.03
C VAL A 85 -6.72 -15.82 -14.66
N THR A 86 -6.80 -15.97 -15.98
CA THR A 86 -5.88 -16.82 -16.73
C THR A 86 -4.79 -15.97 -17.35
N CYS A 87 -3.55 -16.21 -16.92
CA CYS A 87 -2.35 -15.58 -17.45
C CYS A 87 -1.78 -16.43 -18.58
N THR A 88 -1.36 -15.80 -19.67
CA THR A 88 -0.66 -16.40 -20.81
C THR A 88 0.75 -15.84 -20.90
N PHE A 89 1.75 -16.72 -20.89
CA PHE A 89 3.17 -16.36 -20.99
C PHE A 89 3.68 -16.47 -22.43
N ALA A 90 4.81 -15.80 -22.72
CA ALA A 90 5.46 -15.82 -24.04
C ALA A 90 5.79 -17.24 -24.55
N ASP A 91 6.02 -18.18 -23.63
CA ASP A 91 6.29 -19.59 -23.92
C ASP A 91 5.00 -20.39 -24.28
N GLY A 92 3.84 -19.74 -24.32
CA GLY A 92 2.53 -20.35 -24.56
C GLY A 92 1.95 -21.10 -23.36
N SER A 93 2.66 -21.13 -22.22
CA SER A 93 2.14 -21.70 -20.97
C SER A 93 1.03 -20.83 -20.37
N THR A 94 0.07 -21.47 -19.72
CA THR A 94 -1.02 -20.79 -19.02
C THR A 94 -0.98 -21.06 -17.53
N ARG A 95 -1.32 -20.05 -16.73
CA ARG A 95 -1.50 -20.18 -15.29
C ARG A 95 -2.82 -19.55 -14.89
N VAL A 96 -3.61 -20.30 -14.13
CA VAL A 96 -4.88 -19.81 -13.57
C VAL A 96 -4.63 -19.35 -12.14
N ILE A 97 -5.00 -18.10 -11.84
CA ILE A 97 -5.06 -17.56 -10.49
C ILE A 97 -6.45 -17.87 -9.94
N ARG A 98 -6.50 -18.59 -8.82
CA ARG A 98 -7.76 -18.94 -8.15
C ARG A 98 -8.36 -17.73 -7.44
N ASN A 99 -9.68 -17.76 -7.22
CA ASN A 99 -10.41 -16.69 -6.56
C ASN A 99 -9.84 -16.30 -5.16
N GLU A 100 -9.39 -17.29 -4.39
CA GLU A 100 -8.77 -17.06 -3.06
C GLU A 100 -7.43 -16.32 -3.15
N GLU A 101 -6.61 -16.63 -4.16
CA GLU A 101 -5.33 -15.96 -4.42
C GLU A 101 -5.58 -14.54 -4.93
N PHE A 102 -6.57 -14.37 -5.81
CA PHE A 102 -6.99 -13.06 -6.32
C PHE A 102 -7.48 -12.14 -5.19
N ALA A 103 -8.35 -12.65 -4.31
CA ALA A 103 -8.86 -11.88 -3.17
C ALA A 103 -7.72 -11.44 -2.23
N LEU A 104 -6.77 -12.34 -1.95
CA LEU A 104 -5.63 -12.03 -1.10
C LEU A 104 -4.69 -11.00 -1.73
N ALA A 105 -4.37 -11.14 -3.03
CA ALA A 105 -3.55 -10.16 -3.75
C ALA A 105 -4.25 -8.80 -3.88
N SER A 106 -5.55 -8.78 -4.11
CA SER A 106 -6.34 -7.56 -4.21
C SER A 106 -6.32 -6.79 -2.89
N ILE A 107 -6.66 -7.45 -1.77
CA ILE A 107 -6.59 -6.85 -0.43
C ILE A 107 -5.15 -6.46 -0.09
N GLY A 108 -4.19 -7.38 -0.20
CA GLY A 108 -2.80 -7.09 0.14
C GLY A 108 -2.23 -5.94 -0.70
N GLY A 109 -2.57 -5.89 -1.98
CA GLY A 109 -2.04 -4.91 -2.92
C GLY A 109 -2.62 -3.51 -2.75
N VAL A 110 -3.93 -3.36 -2.52
CA VAL A 110 -4.53 -2.02 -2.32
C VAL A 110 -4.16 -1.40 -0.97
N PHE A 111 -4.15 -2.19 0.11
CA PHE A 111 -3.63 -1.72 1.40
C PHE A 111 -2.11 -1.46 1.32
N GLY A 112 -1.37 -2.31 0.61
CA GLY A 112 0.06 -2.12 0.33
C GLY A 112 0.35 -0.84 -0.44
N LEU A 113 -0.44 -0.52 -1.47
CA LEU A 113 -0.34 0.73 -2.22
C LEU A 113 -0.62 1.94 -1.32
N GLY A 114 -1.66 1.87 -0.49
CA GLY A 114 -1.96 2.92 0.49
C GLY A 114 -0.82 3.13 1.48
N GLY A 115 -0.19 2.05 1.95
CA GLY A 115 1.01 2.11 2.78
C GLY A 115 2.21 2.73 2.06
N LEU A 116 2.46 2.35 0.81
CA LEU A 116 3.51 2.93 -0.03
C LEU A 116 3.32 4.43 -0.23
N CYS A 117 2.10 4.89 -0.49
CA CYS A 117 1.78 6.33 -0.55
C CYS A 117 2.10 7.02 0.78
N GLY A 118 1.75 6.40 1.91
CA GLY A 118 2.06 6.92 3.25
C GLY A 118 3.55 7.07 3.50
N VAL A 119 4.32 6.04 3.17
CA VAL A 119 5.79 6.04 3.27
C VAL A 119 6.39 7.13 2.36
N GLY A 120 5.88 7.25 1.14
CA GLY A 120 6.30 8.27 0.19
C GLY A 120 6.11 9.70 0.68
N ILE A 121 5.09 9.96 1.51
CA ILE A 121 4.85 11.28 2.12
C ILE A 121 5.65 11.44 3.43
N SER A 122 5.76 10.37 4.22
CA SER A 122 6.34 10.46 5.56
C SER A 122 7.86 10.57 5.56
N ILE A 123 8.56 9.95 4.60
CA ILE A 123 10.02 10.06 4.45
C ILE A 123 10.45 11.51 4.17
N PRO A 124 9.90 12.22 3.16
CA PRO A 124 10.20 13.63 2.94
C PRO A 124 9.94 14.48 4.18
N LEU A 125 8.87 14.20 4.93
CA LEU A 125 8.52 14.95 6.13
C LEU A 125 9.58 14.81 7.23
N MET A 126 10.12 13.60 7.43
CA MET A 126 11.22 13.37 8.38
C MET A 126 12.56 13.94 7.92
N VAL A 127 12.82 13.96 6.61
CA VAL A 127 14.12 14.32 6.04
C VAL A 127 14.22 15.82 5.72
N ALA A 128 13.12 16.49 5.38
CA ALA A 128 13.05 17.92 5.10
C ALA A 128 13.71 18.82 6.18
N PRO A 129 13.47 18.65 7.48
CA PRO A 129 14.12 19.48 8.50
C PRO A 129 15.65 19.33 8.49
N PHE A 130 16.22 18.17 8.11
CA PHE A 130 17.67 17.99 7.99
C PHE A 130 18.27 18.81 6.86
N PHE A 131 17.61 18.80 5.70
CA PHE A 131 18.06 19.57 4.54
C PHE A 131 17.93 21.07 4.78
N LEU A 132 16.82 21.53 5.37
CA LEU A 132 16.61 22.94 5.67
C LEU A 132 17.60 23.49 6.70
N ILE A 133 17.94 22.70 7.73
CA ILE A 133 18.94 23.09 8.73
C ILE A 133 20.36 23.12 8.14
N ARG A 134 20.71 22.17 7.26
CA ARG A 134 22.01 22.17 6.57
C ARG A 134 22.17 23.39 5.68
N ARG A 135 21.16 23.70 4.86
CA ARG A 135 21.19 24.83 3.92
C ARG A 135 21.34 26.18 4.62
N LYS A 136 20.82 26.32 5.85
CA LYS A 136 20.99 27.53 6.67
C LYS A 136 22.38 27.69 7.30
N ARG A 137 23.25 26.67 7.24
CA ARG A 137 24.65 26.77 7.71
C ARG A 137 25.63 27.16 6.60
N GLU A 138 25.25 27.00 5.34
CA GLU A 138 26.08 27.32 4.18
C GLU A 138 25.91 28.76 3.69
N ASN A 139 24.84 29.45 4.10
CA ASN A 139 24.61 30.89 3.90
C ASN A 139 24.89 31.67 5.19
#